data_AF-A0A6L7IW87-F1
#
_entry.id   AF-A0A6L7IW87-F1
#
_cell.length_a   1.000
_cell.length_b   1.000
_cell.length_c   1.000
_cell.angle_alpha   90.00
_cell.angle_beta   90.00
_cell.angle_gamma   90.00
#
_symmetry.space_group_name_H-M   'P 1'
#
loop_
_entity.id
_entity.type
_entity.pdbx_description
1 polymer ?
#
loop_
_entity_poly.entity_id
_entity_poly.type
_entity_poly.pdbx_seq_one_letter_code
_entity_poly.pdbx_strand_id
1 'polypeptide(L)'
;MSDEAYEHLADLLDALPALQEKGAMLARARWADRVAQLADERETCASLLESADDRLRQAEERLARAEGVDEAARDDARRAVLHAAALRGFRIAPRQNADRALQDALAASPFDTVADARSARMEPERRQALEAEIAAYQRDYACTLAKCEQGE
;
A
#
# COMPACT_ATOMS: atom_id res chain seq x y z
N MET A 1 -49.07 6.60 1.36
CA MET A 1 -47.87 5.77 1.61
C MET A 1 -46.78 6.19 0.63
N SER A 2 -47.11 6.33 -0.67
CA SER A 2 -46.14 6.83 -1.66
C SER A 2 -45.55 8.21 -1.39
N ASP A 3 -46.32 9.17 -0.88
CA ASP A 3 -45.82 10.54 -0.63
C ASP A 3 -44.61 10.57 0.31
N GLU A 4 -44.61 9.76 1.37
CA GLU A 4 -43.52 9.69 2.36
C GLU A 4 -42.24 9.08 1.76
N ALA A 5 -42.37 8.12 0.86
CA ALA A 5 -41.21 7.52 0.18
C ALA A 5 -40.56 8.51 -0.81
N TYR A 6 -41.37 9.31 -1.53
CA TYR A 6 -40.87 10.35 -2.42
C TYR A 6 -40.25 11.54 -1.67
N GLU A 7 -40.84 11.95 -0.54
CA GLU A 7 -40.26 12.97 0.35
C GLU A 7 -38.90 12.52 0.91
N HIS A 8 -38.81 11.28 1.42
CA HIS A 8 -37.54 10.74 1.92
C HIS A 8 -36.50 10.57 0.80
N LEU A 9 -36.91 10.21 -0.42
CA LEU A 9 -36.00 10.18 -1.57
C LEU A 9 -35.46 11.58 -1.90
N ALA A 10 -36.28 12.63 -1.79
CA ALA A 10 -35.85 14.01 -1.99
C ALA A 10 -34.82 14.42 -0.92
N ASP A 11 -35.06 14.11 0.35
CA ASP A 11 -34.12 14.36 1.44
C ASP A 11 -32.77 13.67 1.21
N LEU A 12 -32.80 12.42 0.73
CA LEU A 12 -31.59 11.67 0.37
C LEU A 12 -30.84 12.32 -0.79
N LEU A 13 -31.54 12.78 -1.83
CA LEU A 13 -30.93 13.49 -2.96
C LEU A 13 -30.31 14.83 -2.53
N ASP A 14 -30.93 15.55 -1.61
CA ASP A 14 -30.39 16.78 -1.03
C ASP A 14 -29.12 16.51 -0.19
N ALA A 15 -29.05 15.35 0.47
CA ALA A 15 -27.86 14.90 1.21
C ALA A 15 -26.72 14.37 0.33
N LEU A 16 -26.98 14.04 -0.94
CA LEU A 16 -26.02 13.39 -1.83
C LEU A 16 -24.67 14.13 -1.96
N PRO A 17 -24.60 15.47 -2.12
CA PRO A 17 -23.33 16.19 -2.22
C PRO A 17 -22.43 15.97 -1.00
N ALA A 18 -22.99 16.02 0.20
CA ALA A 18 -22.25 15.78 1.44
C ALA A 18 -21.71 14.33 1.50
N LEU A 19 -22.47 13.36 0.99
CA LEU A 19 -22.02 11.97 0.89
C LEU A 19 -20.92 11.78 -0.16
N GLN A 20 -20.96 12.53 -1.26
CA GLN A 20 -19.90 12.52 -2.27
C GLN A 20 -18.59 13.07 -1.71
N GLU A 21 -18.64 14.14 -0.92
CA GLU A 21 -17.47 14.68 -0.20
C GLU A 21 -16.88 13.64 0.77
N LYS A 22 -17.74 12.95 1.54
CA LYS A 22 -17.35 11.84 2.41
C LYS A 22 -16.71 10.69 1.61
N GLY A 23 -17.25 10.36 0.45
CA GLY A 23 -16.69 9.37 -0.47
C GLY A 23 -15.31 9.77 -0.99
N ALA A 24 -15.12 11.04 -1.37
CA ALA A 24 -13.83 11.57 -1.81
C ALA A 24 -12.80 11.55 -0.67
N MET A 25 -13.20 11.91 0.55
CA MET A 25 -12.37 11.81 1.74
C MET A 25 -11.93 10.36 2.02
N LEU A 26 -12.85 9.40 1.90
CA LEU A 26 -12.54 7.97 2.06
C LEU A 26 -11.58 7.48 0.97
N ALA A 27 -11.82 7.85 -0.29
CA ALA A 27 -10.94 7.49 -1.41
C ALA A 27 -9.53 8.05 -1.21
N ARG A 28 -9.41 9.30 -0.78
CA ARG A 28 -8.13 9.94 -0.44
C ARG A 28 -7.43 9.21 0.71
N ALA A 29 -8.15 8.83 1.76
CA ALA A 29 -7.59 8.08 2.88
C ALA A 29 -7.07 6.69 2.46
N ARG A 30 -7.81 5.97 1.59
CA ARG A 30 -7.37 4.68 1.05
C ARG A 30 -6.09 4.81 0.23
N TRP A 31 -5.98 5.85 -0.59
CA TRP A 31 -4.74 6.16 -1.30
C TRP A 31 -3.59 6.47 -0.34
N ALA A 32 -3.84 7.26 0.71
CA ALA A 32 -2.84 7.61 1.71
C ALA A 32 -2.25 6.35 2.36
N ASP A 33 -3.12 5.44 2.80
CA ASP A 33 -2.69 4.17 3.39
C ASP A 33 -1.94 3.29 2.38
N ARG A 34 -2.41 3.20 1.13
CA ARG A 34 -1.76 2.39 0.11
C ARG A 34 -0.35 2.89 -0.22
N VAL A 35 -0.17 4.20 -0.40
CA VAL A 35 1.14 4.80 -0.68
C VAL A 35 2.07 4.62 0.52
N ALA A 36 1.57 4.83 1.75
CA ALA A 36 2.37 4.63 2.96
C ALA A 36 2.85 3.17 3.08
N GLN A 37 1.96 2.20 2.89
CA GLN A 37 2.31 0.78 2.93
C GLN A 37 3.39 0.42 1.89
N LEU A 38 3.23 0.89 0.65
CA LEU A 38 4.19 0.65 -0.42
C LEU A 38 5.55 1.30 -0.13
N ALA A 39 5.57 2.46 0.51
CA ALA A 39 6.80 3.10 0.94
C ALA A 39 7.53 2.26 2.00
N ASP A 40 6.80 1.72 2.97
CA ASP A 40 7.36 0.86 4.02
C ASP A 40 7.87 -0.48 3.45
N GLU A 41 7.14 -1.06 2.48
CA GLU A 41 7.57 -2.26 1.73
C GLU A 41 8.86 -1.98 0.94
N ARG A 42 8.95 -0.81 0.30
CA ARG A 42 10.13 -0.39 -0.46
C ARG A 42 11.34 -0.17 0.45
N GLU A 43 11.15 0.43 1.62
CA GLU A 43 12.19 0.58 2.65
C GLU A 43 12.67 -0.78 3.18
N THR A 44 11.75 -1.68 3.47
CA THR A 44 12.06 -3.06 3.87
C THR A 44 12.89 -3.77 2.79
N CYS A 45 12.48 -3.69 1.52
CA CYS A 45 13.24 -4.30 0.42
C CYS A 45 14.63 -3.67 0.25
N ALA A 46 14.77 -2.35 0.47
CA ALA A 46 16.05 -1.65 0.44
C ALA A 46 16.99 -2.14 1.54
N SER A 47 16.52 -2.20 2.78
CA SER A 47 17.32 -2.70 3.92
C SER A 47 17.78 -4.15 3.71
N LEU A 48 16.92 -4.99 3.15
CA LEU A 48 17.25 -6.38 2.85
C LEU A 48 18.30 -6.53 1.74
N LEU A 49 18.27 -5.65 0.74
CA LEU A 49 19.29 -5.62 -0.30
C LEU A 49 20.62 -5.11 0.24
N GLU A 50 20.62 -4.04 1.04
CA GLU A 50 21.80 -3.51 1.72
C GLU A 50 22.46 -4.56 2.62
N SER A 51 21.65 -5.27 3.41
CA SER A 51 22.12 -6.39 4.22
C SER A 51 22.75 -7.52 3.39
N ALA A 52 22.27 -7.75 2.16
CA ALA A 52 22.85 -8.74 1.26
C ALA A 52 24.16 -8.22 0.62
N ASP A 53 24.24 -6.92 0.31
CA ASP A 53 25.45 -6.26 -0.15
C ASP A 53 26.57 -6.33 0.91
N ASP A 54 26.25 -6.07 2.17
CA ASP A 54 27.18 -6.21 3.29
C ASP A 54 27.72 -7.64 3.43
N ARG A 55 26.84 -8.64 3.30
CA ARG A 55 27.23 -10.06 3.37
C ARG A 55 28.15 -10.44 2.22
N LEU A 56 27.87 -9.96 1.01
CA LEU A 56 28.72 -10.20 -0.14
C LEU A 56 30.11 -9.58 0.07
N ARG A 57 30.17 -8.31 0.48
CA ARG A 57 31.44 -7.63 0.79
C ARG A 57 32.26 -8.38 1.83
N GLN A 58 31.63 -8.81 2.92
CA GLN A 58 32.31 -9.60 3.96
C GLN A 58 32.82 -10.95 3.44
N ALA A 59 32.07 -11.62 2.55
CA ALA A 59 32.51 -12.87 1.95
C ALA A 59 33.71 -12.66 1.01
N GLU A 60 33.70 -11.58 0.22
CA GLU A 60 34.81 -11.20 -0.67
C GLU A 60 36.08 -10.85 0.13
N GLU A 61 35.95 -10.09 1.23
CA GLU A 61 37.05 -9.80 2.14
C GLU A 61 37.66 -11.07 2.76
N ARG A 62 36.81 -12.05 3.12
CA ARG A 62 37.28 -13.36 3.63
C ARG A 62 38.02 -14.14 2.57
N LEU A 63 37.53 -14.13 1.33
CA LEU A 63 38.20 -14.78 0.21
C LEU A 63 39.58 -14.17 -0.06
N ALA A 64 39.68 -12.84 -0.06
CA ALA A 64 40.97 -12.14 -0.22
C ALA A 64 41.97 -12.52 0.89
N ARG A 65 41.49 -12.68 2.14
CA ARG A 65 42.35 -13.13 3.26
C ARG A 65 42.74 -14.61 3.16
N ALA A 66 41.92 -15.45 2.54
CA ALA A 66 42.19 -16.87 2.37
C ALA A 66 43.26 -17.17 1.30
N GLU A 67 43.64 -16.20 0.47
CA GLU A 67 44.66 -16.36 -0.58
C GLU A 67 46.03 -16.84 -0.03
N GLY A 68 46.32 -16.60 1.25
CA GLY A 68 47.54 -17.09 1.92
C GLY A 68 47.39 -18.38 2.74
N VAL A 69 46.20 -18.99 2.76
CA VAL A 69 45.83 -20.14 3.62
C VAL A 69 45.77 -21.44 2.78
N ASP A 70 45.48 -22.57 3.41
CA ASP A 70 45.24 -23.84 2.72
C ASP A 70 44.07 -23.80 1.73
N GLU A 71 44.05 -24.76 0.80
CA GLU A 71 43.06 -24.79 -0.29
C GLU A 71 41.64 -25.05 0.22
N ALA A 72 41.47 -25.76 1.34
CA ALA A 72 40.15 -26.03 1.90
C ALA A 72 39.50 -24.73 2.42
N ALA A 73 40.27 -23.86 3.07
CA ALA A 73 39.82 -22.54 3.51
C ALA A 73 39.49 -21.62 2.34
N ARG A 74 40.28 -21.67 1.26
CA ARG A 74 39.99 -20.90 0.03
C ARG A 74 38.70 -21.36 -0.63
N ASP A 75 38.51 -22.66 -0.79
CA ASP A 75 37.29 -23.22 -1.37
C ASP A 75 36.05 -22.89 -0.55
N ASP A 76 36.17 -22.89 0.79
CA ASP A 76 35.08 -22.47 1.65
C ASP A 76 34.73 -20.99 1.47
N ALA A 77 35.73 -20.12 1.40
CA ALA A 77 35.52 -18.70 1.14
C ALA A 77 34.91 -18.44 -0.26
N ARG A 78 35.33 -19.18 -1.29
CA ARG A 78 34.72 -19.14 -2.63
C ARG A 78 33.23 -19.52 -2.58
N ARG A 79 32.88 -20.60 -1.87
CA ARG A 79 31.48 -21.01 -1.68
C ARG A 79 30.67 -19.94 -0.96
N ALA A 80 31.23 -19.31 0.07
CA ALA A 80 30.57 -18.24 0.80
C ALA A 80 30.25 -17.03 -0.10
N VAL A 81 31.18 -16.63 -0.99
CA VAL A 81 30.95 -15.56 -1.98
C VAL A 81 29.82 -15.92 -2.93
N LEU A 82 29.85 -17.13 -3.51
CA LEU A 82 28.80 -17.59 -4.43
C LEU A 82 27.42 -17.60 -3.77
N HIS A 83 27.33 -18.07 -2.52
CA HIS A 83 26.10 -18.06 -1.75
C HIS A 83 25.61 -16.64 -1.46
N ALA A 84 26.49 -15.74 -1.03
CA ALA A 84 26.14 -14.33 -0.77
C ALA A 84 25.69 -13.61 -2.05
N ALA A 85 26.36 -13.85 -3.18
CA ALA A 85 25.99 -13.30 -4.47
C ALA A 85 24.61 -13.80 -4.94
N ALA A 86 24.32 -15.09 -4.76
CA ALA A 86 23.00 -15.65 -5.06
C ALA A 86 21.91 -15.01 -4.18
N LEU A 87 22.13 -14.91 -2.88
CA LEU A 87 21.21 -14.24 -1.94
C LEU A 87 20.94 -12.79 -2.34
N ARG A 88 21.98 -12.04 -2.70
CA ARG A 88 21.86 -10.68 -3.22
C ARG A 88 20.99 -10.64 -4.48
N GLY A 89 21.25 -11.55 -5.43
CA GLY A 89 20.46 -11.68 -6.66
C GLY A 89 18.96 -11.81 -6.40
N PHE A 90 18.56 -12.62 -5.42
CA PHE A 90 17.16 -12.79 -5.02
C PHE A 90 16.51 -11.51 -4.43
N ARG A 91 17.28 -10.50 -4.05
CA ARG A 91 16.77 -9.24 -3.46
C ARG A 91 16.61 -8.11 -4.49
N ILE A 92 17.25 -8.20 -5.65
CA ILE A 92 17.22 -7.13 -6.67
C ILE A 92 15.82 -6.95 -7.25
N ALA A 93 15.18 -8.02 -7.74
CA ALA A 93 13.87 -7.92 -8.36
C ALA A 93 12.76 -7.44 -7.39
N PRO A 94 12.65 -7.97 -6.15
CA PRO A 94 11.72 -7.42 -5.16
C PRO A 94 11.93 -5.92 -4.90
N ARG A 95 13.18 -5.48 -4.76
CA ARG A 95 13.51 -4.06 -4.58
C ARG A 95 13.01 -3.20 -5.74
N GLN A 96 13.25 -3.63 -6.98
CA GLN A 96 12.80 -2.92 -8.19
C GLN A 96 11.28 -2.92 -8.33
N ASN A 97 10.63 -4.03 -7.99
CA ASN A 97 9.17 -4.14 -8.00
C ASN A 97 8.54 -3.19 -6.97
N ALA A 98 9.11 -3.10 -5.77
CA ALA A 98 8.65 -2.18 -4.74
C ALA A 98 8.82 -0.70 -5.14
N ASP A 99 9.93 -0.35 -5.81
CA ASP A 99 10.10 1.00 -6.38
C ASP A 99 9.01 1.32 -7.40
N ARG A 100 8.78 0.41 -8.35
CA ARG A 100 7.78 0.60 -9.40
C ARG A 100 6.38 0.72 -8.83
N ALA A 101 6.01 -0.17 -7.90
CA ALA A 101 4.71 -0.14 -7.26
C ALA A 101 4.47 1.18 -6.52
N LEU A 102 5.49 1.70 -5.83
CA LEU A 102 5.39 3.00 -5.16
C LEU A 102 5.26 4.16 -6.17
N GLN A 103 6.03 4.14 -7.26
CA GLN A 103 5.95 5.15 -8.32
C GLN A 103 4.58 5.15 -9.00
N ASP A 104 4.08 3.96 -9.36
CA ASP A 104 2.77 3.79 -10.00
C ASP A 104 1.64 4.25 -9.05
N ALA A 105 1.75 3.93 -7.76
CA ALA A 105 0.79 4.37 -6.76
C ALA A 105 0.80 5.89 -6.58
N LEU A 106 1.96 6.53 -6.51
CA LEU A 106 2.05 7.99 -6.44
C LEU A 106 1.43 8.65 -7.68
N ALA A 107 1.75 8.14 -8.88
CA ALA A 107 1.22 8.66 -10.15
C ALA A 107 -0.31 8.54 -10.27
N ALA A 108 -0.91 7.51 -9.68
CA ALA A 108 -2.36 7.30 -9.67
C ALA A 108 -3.09 7.98 -8.50
N SER A 109 -2.36 8.40 -7.48
CA SER A 109 -2.91 8.97 -6.26
C SER A 109 -3.04 10.50 -6.32
N PRO A 110 -3.82 11.12 -5.41
CA PRO A 110 -3.88 12.58 -5.28
C PRO A 110 -2.70 13.17 -4.48
N PHE A 111 -1.58 12.46 -4.35
CA PHE A 111 -0.42 12.88 -3.54
C PHE A 111 0.82 13.06 -4.41
N ASP A 112 1.51 14.18 -4.24
CA ASP A 112 2.77 14.45 -4.92
C ASP A 112 3.94 13.69 -4.27
N THR A 113 3.88 13.47 -2.95
CA THR A 113 4.93 12.79 -2.20
C THR A 113 4.39 11.75 -1.20
N VAL A 114 5.28 10.84 -0.79
CA VAL A 114 5.01 9.90 0.31
C VAL A 114 4.74 10.62 1.62
N ALA A 115 5.38 11.78 1.85
CA ALA A 115 5.15 12.57 3.06
C ALA A 115 3.71 13.10 3.11
N ASP A 116 3.21 13.62 1.99
CA ASP A 116 1.81 14.10 1.88
C ASP A 116 0.82 12.96 2.13
N ALA A 117 1.08 11.78 1.54
CA ALA A 117 0.28 10.59 1.78
C ALA A 117 0.29 10.17 3.26
N ARG A 118 1.45 10.14 3.91
CA ARG A 118 1.57 9.80 5.34
C ARG A 118 0.82 10.80 6.23
N SER A 119 0.92 12.09 5.94
CA SER A 119 0.19 13.15 6.68
C SER A 119 -1.32 13.10 6.46
N ALA A 120 -1.78 12.53 5.35
CA ALA A 120 -3.20 12.38 5.03
C ALA A 120 -3.82 11.06 5.50
N ARG A 121 -3.07 10.22 6.23
CA ARG A 121 -3.62 8.98 6.79
C ARG A 121 -4.75 9.28 7.76
N MET A 122 -5.78 8.45 7.68
CA MET A 122 -6.94 8.54 8.55
C MET A 122 -6.87 7.42 9.59
N GLU A 123 -7.24 7.75 10.82
CA GLU A 123 -7.36 6.74 11.88
C GLU A 123 -8.33 5.62 11.46
N PRO A 124 -8.01 4.34 11.72
CA PRO A 124 -8.81 3.21 11.29
C PRO A 124 -10.27 3.28 11.73
N GLU A 125 -10.53 3.71 12.97
CA GLU A 125 -11.86 3.82 13.54
C GLU A 125 -12.67 4.90 12.82
N ARG A 126 -12.05 6.05 12.51
CA ARG A 126 -12.69 7.12 11.75
C ARG A 126 -13.00 6.68 10.33
N ARG A 127 -12.08 5.95 9.70
CA ARG A 127 -12.27 5.38 8.36
C ARG A 127 -13.42 4.37 8.34
N GLN A 128 -13.48 3.47 9.33
CA GLN A 128 -14.56 2.50 9.47
C GLN A 128 -15.91 3.18 9.69
N ALA A 129 -15.97 4.23 10.51
CA ALA A 129 -17.19 5.00 10.73
C ALA A 129 -17.68 5.65 9.42
N LEU A 130 -16.77 6.22 8.64
CA LEU A 130 -17.09 6.83 7.35
C LEU A 130 -17.58 5.80 6.32
N GLU A 131 -16.96 4.62 6.29
CA GLU A 131 -17.40 3.49 5.46
C GLU A 131 -18.80 3.02 5.84
N ALA A 132 -19.07 2.88 7.14
CA ALA A 132 -20.38 2.49 7.64
C ALA A 132 -21.46 3.52 7.31
N GLU A 133 -21.15 4.81 7.43
CA GLU A 133 -22.06 5.91 7.10
C GLU A 133 -22.43 5.92 5.61
N ILE A 134 -21.43 5.82 4.72
CA ILE A 134 -21.66 5.75 3.27
C ILE A 134 -22.48 4.51 2.91
N ALA A 135 -22.16 3.35 3.51
CA ALA A 135 -22.90 2.11 3.26
C ALA A 135 -24.34 2.17 3.80
N ALA A 136 -24.58 2.86 4.91
CA ALA A 136 -25.94 3.08 5.43
C ALA A 136 -26.76 3.93 4.45
N TYR A 137 -26.21 5.05 3.99
CA TYR A 137 -26.85 5.90 2.98
C TYR A 137 -27.17 5.14 1.69
N GLN A 138 -26.22 4.37 1.15
CA GLN A 138 -26.43 3.61 -0.08
C GLN A 138 -27.56 2.58 0.04
N ARG A 139 -27.67 1.92 1.20
CA ARG A 139 -28.75 0.97 1.47
C ARG A 139 -30.09 1.67 1.61
N ASP A 140 -30.13 2.79 2.31
CA ASP A 140 -31.36 3.57 2.50
C ASP A 140 -31.86 4.13 1.16
N TYR A 141 -30.96 4.70 0.36
CA TYR A 141 -31.25 5.16 -0.99
C TYR A 141 -31.81 4.04 -1.88
N ALA A 142 -31.15 2.88 -1.93
CA ALA A 142 -31.62 1.76 -2.74
C ALA A 142 -32.98 1.22 -2.28
N CYS A 143 -33.21 1.13 -0.97
CA CYS A 143 -34.49 0.70 -0.40
C CYS A 143 -35.62 1.68 -0.73
N THR A 144 -35.37 2.97 -0.56
CA THR A 144 -36.36 4.04 -0.78
C THR A 144 -36.69 4.17 -2.26
N LEU A 145 -35.68 4.07 -3.14
CA LEU A 145 -35.89 4.05 -4.57
C LEU A 145 -36.76 2.88 -5.00
N ALA A 146 -36.50 1.67 -4.50
CA ALA A 146 -37.29 0.49 -4.82
C ALA A 146 -38.77 0.63 -4.40
N LYS A 147 -39.04 1.25 -3.25
CA LYS A 147 -40.43 1.54 -2.80
C LYS A 147 -41.13 2.52 -3.75
N CYS A 148 -40.44 3.59 -4.15
CA CYS A 148 -40.97 4.56 -5.11
C CYS A 148 -41.31 3.90 -6.45
N GLU A 149 -40.42 3.02 -6.95
CA GLU A 149 -40.61 2.29 -8.22
C GLU A 149 -41.77 1.28 -8.17
N GLN A 150 -42.04 0.71 -7.00
CA GLN A 150 -43.16 -0.24 -6.80
C GLN A 150 -44.51 0.47 -6.61
N GLY A 151 -44.53 1.80 -6.48
CA GLY A 151 -45.75 2.58 -6.32
C GLY A 151 -46.41 2.42 -4.95
N GLU A 152 -45.67 1.92 -3.95
CA GLU A 152 -46.10 1.85 -2.53
C GLU A 152 -46.02 3.22 -1.87
#